data_AF-A6E7K0-F1
#
_entry.id   AF-A6E7K0-F1
#
_cell.length_a   1.000
_cell.length_b   1.000
_cell.length_c   1.000
_cell.angle_alpha   90.00
_cell.angle_beta   90.00
_cell.angle_gamma   90.00
#
_symmetry.space_group_name_H-M   'P 1'
#
loop_
_entity.id
_entity.type
_entity.pdbx_description
1 polymer ?
#
loop_
_entity_poly.entity_id
_entity_poly.type
_entity_poly.pdbx_seq_one_letter_code
_entity_poly.pdbx_strand_id
1 'polypeptide(L)'
;MDIGDFSKFEQNFLNGKLGVFADKYVRMRIVWTPEQLSDDFLKHIEDELVADIIYLQNFNDNRRPGFNPIRSMEWLTSRSGHTWVLNKAITKYNKDKDVARKGSPIAERVRFGDRGTKMFYDINFGLQGPNNHNRVSTEEYRNINLIPWTIKHVNHELKIKHGTDLKTILYNLPLNSSLVDITDHWLGNYYDDENNPALMPLLKTFRSPFYYYVYKGKYYASAESLGEERFSPDSQYYQYGFDLCVLNFYQQQGAVFDIKDFTEEERPLKIILKQLTNEAGIDYHAVSPNDLGVNADRFFTTYANYLNSKSIS
;
A
#
# COMPACT_ATOMS: atom_id res chain seq x y z
N MET A 1 15.62 -14.03 36.72
CA MET A 1 16.73 -14.12 35.76
C MET A 1 16.52 -13.02 34.76
N ASP A 2 17.41 -12.06 34.76
CA ASP A 2 17.37 -10.89 33.89
C ASP A 2 18.40 -11.01 32.77
N ILE A 3 18.32 -10.15 31.75
CA ILE A 3 19.25 -10.19 30.61
C ILE A 3 20.73 -10.07 31.04
N GLY A 4 20.99 -9.41 32.17
CA GLY A 4 22.33 -9.25 32.73
C GLY A 4 22.94 -10.55 33.26
N ASP A 5 22.13 -11.57 33.51
CA ASP A 5 22.57 -12.90 33.98
C ASP A 5 23.10 -13.77 32.83
N PHE A 6 22.83 -13.39 31.58
CA PHE A 6 23.33 -14.05 30.38
C PHE A 6 24.76 -13.61 30.06
N SER A 7 25.55 -14.48 29.46
CA SER A 7 26.85 -14.11 28.92
C SER A 7 26.71 -13.03 27.85
N LYS A 8 27.75 -12.23 27.63
CA LYS A 8 27.77 -11.21 26.55
C LYS A 8 27.42 -11.82 25.18
N PHE A 9 27.79 -13.08 24.96
CA PHE A 9 27.49 -13.79 23.74
C PHE A 9 25.99 -14.05 23.55
N GLU A 10 25.32 -14.59 24.58
CA GLU A 10 23.88 -14.84 24.58
C GLU A 10 23.09 -13.52 24.48
N GLN A 11 23.54 -12.47 25.17
CA GLN A 11 22.96 -11.14 25.03
C GLN A 11 23.06 -10.63 23.58
N ASN A 12 24.20 -10.81 22.91
CA ASN A 12 24.37 -10.42 21.51
C ASN A 12 23.48 -11.25 20.57
N PHE A 13 23.33 -12.54 20.84
CA PHE A 13 22.43 -13.42 20.09
C PHE A 13 20.97 -12.93 20.18
N LEU A 14 20.49 -12.63 21.39
CA LEU A 14 19.13 -12.12 21.61
C LEU A 14 18.91 -10.74 20.96
N ASN A 15 19.88 -9.82 21.12
CA ASN A 15 19.82 -8.52 20.44
C ASN A 15 19.83 -8.66 18.91
N GLY A 16 20.61 -9.60 18.37
CA GLY A 16 20.67 -9.90 16.95
C GLY A 16 19.34 -10.42 16.40
N LYS A 17 18.73 -11.40 17.08
CA LYS A 17 17.40 -11.94 16.73
C LYS A 17 16.34 -10.84 16.69
N LEU A 18 16.21 -10.06 17.77
CA LEU A 18 15.24 -8.97 17.84
C LEU A 18 15.56 -7.87 16.81
N GLY A 19 16.82 -7.51 16.62
CA GLY A 19 17.23 -6.47 15.66
C GLY A 19 16.84 -6.83 14.23
N VAL A 20 17.15 -8.05 13.78
CA VAL A 20 16.80 -8.54 12.45
C VAL A 20 15.28 -8.58 12.27
N PHE A 21 14.55 -9.08 13.27
CA PHE A 21 13.09 -9.09 13.23
C PHE A 21 12.51 -7.68 13.15
N ALA A 22 12.92 -6.79 14.05
CA ALA A 22 12.43 -5.42 14.12
C ALA A 22 12.71 -4.64 12.83
N ASP A 23 13.90 -4.76 12.24
CA ASP A 23 14.22 -4.08 10.98
C ASP A 23 13.38 -4.61 9.81
N LYS A 24 13.09 -5.92 9.79
CA LYS A 24 12.14 -6.48 8.82
C LYS A 24 10.71 -6.00 9.10
N TYR A 25 10.31 -5.96 10.36
CA TYR A 25 8.98 -5.56 10.81
C TYR A 25 8.65 -4.13 10.41
N VAL A 26 9.53 -3.18 10.73
CA VAL A 26 9.36 -1.75 10.39
C VAL A 26 9.29 -1.54 8.87
N ARG A 27 10.05 -2.30 8.08
CA ARG A 27 9.97 -2.22 6.61
C ARG A 27 8.64 -2.73 6.05
N MET A 28 8.03 -3.71 6.70
CA MET A 28 6.76 -4.29 6.26
C MET A 28 5.54 -3.56 6.80
N ARG A 29 5.66 -2.89 7.96
CA ARG A 29 4.58 -2.18 8.63
C ARG A 29 4.97 -0.71 8.80
N ILE A 30 4.46 0.13 7.90
CA ILE A 30 4.74 1.58 7.87
C ILE A 30 4.30 2.24 9.19
N VAL A 31 3.16 1.79 9.75
CA VAL A 31 2.66 2.21 11.06
C VAL A 31 2.67 1.01 12.01
N TRP A 32 3.19 1.22 13.21
CA TRP A 32 3.30 0.19 14.24
C TRP A 32 3.44 0.81 15.63
N THR A 33 3.12 0.04 16.68
CA THR A 33 3.40 0.40 18.08
C THR A 33 4.43 -0.54 18.72
N PRO A 34 5.11 -0.12 19.80
CA PRO A 34 6.03 -0.99 20.53
C PRO A 34 5.39 -2.32 20.97
N GLU A 35 4.13 -2.28 21.40
CA GLU A 35 3.36 -3.45 21.83
C GLU A 35 3.13 -4.41 20.66
N GLN A 36 2.70 -3.90 19.50
CA GLN A 36 2.50 -4.73 18.31
C GLN A 36 3.79 -5.42 17.85
N LEU A 37 4.92 -4.69 17.83
CA LEU A 37 6.21 -5.28 17.48
C LEU A 37 6.63 -6.34 18.50
N SER A 38 6.45 -6.04 19.80
CA SER A 38 6.79 -6.96 20.89
C SER A 38 5.98 -8.25 20.79
N ASP A 39 4.66 -8.16 20.67
CA ASP A 39 3.77 -9.32 20.62
C ASP A 39 4.03 -10.18 19.38
N ASP A 40 4.18 -9.55 18.20
CA ASP A 40 4.48 -10.27 16.96
C ASP A 40 5.87 -10.93 17.00
N PHE A 41 6.86 -10.31 17.66
CA PHE A 41 8.18 -10.92 17.85
C PHE A 41 8.12 -12.13 18.78
N LEU A 42 7.45 -12.01 19.92
CA LEU A 42 7.33 -13.09 20.90
C LEU A 42 6.62 -14.30 20.29
N LYS A 43 5.53 -14.06 19.56
CA LYS A 43 4.84 -15.11 18.80
C LYS A 43 5.76 -15.78 17.78
N HIS A 44 6.56 -15.00 17.04
CA HIS A 44 7.53 -15.55 16.10
C HIS A 44 8.57 -16.44 16.78
N ILE A 45 9.02 -16.08 18.00
CA ILE A 45 9.96 -16.90 18.78
C ILE A 45 9.29 -18.18 19.27
N GLU A 46 8.04 -18.13 19.73
CA GLU A 46 7.27 -19.32 20.09
C GLU A 46 7.11 -20.28 18.90
N ASP A 47 6.78 -19.75 17.72
CA ASP A 47 6.66 -20.53 16.49
C ASP A 47 8.00 -21.18 16.10
N GLU A 48 9.13 -20.44 16.19
CA GLU A 48 10.48 -21.00 15.94
C GLU A 48 10.85 -22.08 16.97
N LEU A 49 10.53 -21.85 18.24
CA LEU A 49 10.77 -22.82 19.31
C LEU A 49 9.96 -24.10 19.13
N VAL A 50 8.79 -24.07 18.48
CA VAL A 50 8.00 -25.28 18.17
C VAL A 50 8.52 -25.98 16.91
N ALA A 51 8.85 -25.23 15.87
CA ALA A 51 9.21 -25.78 14.56
C ALA A 51 10.64 -26.34 14.50
N ASP A 52 11.61 -25.70 15.18
CA ASP A 52 13.05 -25.96 15.00
C ASP A 52 13.71 -26.68 16.20
N ILE A 53 12.93 -27.30 17.10
CA ILE A 53 13.45 -28.02 18.29
C ILE A 53 14.59 -28.96 17.92
N ILE A 54 14.44 -29.76 16.85
CA ILE A 54 15.43 -30.77 16.44
C ILE A 54 16.69 -30.13 15.84
N TYR A 55 16.58 -29.02 15.10
CA TYR A 55 17.72 -28.35 14.49
C TYR A 55 18.51 -27.54 15.54
N LEU A 56 17.81 -26.86 16.44
CA LEU A 56 18.41 -26.04 17.50
C LEU A 56 19.03 -26.89 18.62
N GLN A 57 18.48 -28.07 18.93
CA GLN A 57 19.06 -29.01 19.90
C GLN A 57 20.38 -29.60 19.43
N ASN A 58 20.56 -29.75 18.10
CA ASN A 58 21.78 -30.27 17.49
C ASN A 58 22.79 -29.17 17.14
N PHE A 59 22.53 -27.91 17.51
CA PHE A 59 23.43 -26.78 17.27
C PHE A 59 24.63 -26.79 18.25
N ASN A 60 25.48 -27.81 18.13
CA ASN A 60 26.81 -27.80 18.74
C ASN A 60 27.75 -26.98 17.85
N ASP A 61 27.79 -25.66 18.07
CA ASP A 61 28.85 -24.84 17.49
C ASP A 61 30.16 -25.17 18.20
N ASN A 62 30.98 -26.05 17.62
CA ASN A 62 32.32 -26.41 18.12
C ASN A 62 33.26 -25.18 18.25
N ARG A 63 32.86 -24.00 17.74
CA ARG A 63 33.59 -22.73 17.93
C ARG A 63 33.20 -22.01 19.22
N ARG A 64 32.13 -22.43 19.91
CA ARG A 64 31.55 -21.75 21.09
C ARG A 64 31.02 -22.76 22.12
N PRO A 65 31.93 -23.44 22.85
CA PRO A 65 31.54 -24.41 23.86
C PRO A 65 30.66 -23.76 24.95
N GLY A 66 29.51 -24.39 25.24
CA GLY A 66 28.59 -23.99 26.30
C GLY A 66 27.47 -23.01 25.90
N PHE A 67 27.42 -22.55 24.65
CA PHE A 67 26.29 -21.76 24.16
C PHE A 67 25.09 -22.65 23.85
N ASN A 68 23.94 -22.36 24.47
CA ASN A 68 22.67 -23.01 24.14
C ASN A 68 21.66 -21.94 23.63
N PRO A 69 21.41 -21.88 22.30
CA PRO A 69 20.48 -20.91 21.73
C PRO A 69 19.03 -21.12 22.21
N ILE A 70 18.64 -22.37 22.49
CA ILE A 70 17.29 -22.70 22.97
C ILE A 70 17.07 -22.07 24.34
N ARG A 71 18.00 -22.23 25.29
CA ARG A 71 17.86 -21.63 26.62
C ARG A 71 17.67 -20.11 26.56
N SER A 72 18.41 -19.45 25.66
CA SER A 72 18.28 -18.00 25.47
C SER A 72 16.91 -17.63 24.88
N MET A 73 16.42 -18.40 23.89
CA MET A 73 15.11 -18.20 23.28
C MET A 73 13.96 -18.52 24.24
N GLU A 74 14.04 -19.59 25.02
CA GLU A 74 13.05 -19.93 26.06
C GLU A 74 12.96 -18.83 27.11
N TRP A 75 14.07 -18.17 27.47
CA TRP A 75 14.00 -17.03 28.38
C TRP A 75 13.16 -15.88 27.82
N LEU A 76 13.08 -15.71 26.49
CA LEU A 76 12.22 -14.69 25.87
C LEU A 76 10.74 -14.95 26.14
N THR A 77 10.30 -16.17 26.47
CA THR A 77 8.89 -16.46 26.83
C THR A 77 8.59 -16.18 28.31
N SER A 78 9.58 -15.76 29.09
CA SER A 78 9.41 -15.36 30.48
C SER A 78 8.92 -13.92 30.61
N ARG A 79 8.36 -13.56 31.77
CA ARG A 79 7.95 -12.18 32.08
C ARG A 79 9.10 -11.16 31.95
N SER A 80 10.31 -11.52 32.39
CA SER A 80 11.50 -10.67 32.25
C SER A 80 11.90 -10.52 30.77
N GLY A 81 11.77 -11.60 29.99
CA GLY A 81 11.96 -11.61 28.54
C GLY A 81 11.00 -10.66 27.83
N HIS A 82 9.69 -10.77 28.09
CA HIS A 82 8.65 -9.91 27.51
C HIS A 82 8.93 -8.43 27.81
N THR A 83 9.25 -8.12 29.07
CA THR A 83 9.56 -6.75 29.50
C THR A 83 10.80 -6.21 28.76
N TRP A 84 11.83 -7.04 28.59
CA TRP A 84 13.03 -6.66 27.86
C TRP A 84 12.75 -6.39 26.37
N VAL A 85 11.97 -7.26 25.71
CA VAL A 85 11.56 -7.07 24.31
C VAL A 85 10.77 -5.77 24.16
N LEU A 86 9.78 -5.52 25.01
CA LEU A 86 8.97 -4.31 24.96
C LEU A 86 9.84 -3.04 25.12
N ASN A 87 10.77 -3.02 26.07
CA ASN A 87 11.68 -1.89 26.26
C ASN A 87 12.56 -1.63 25.03
N LYS A 88 13.01 -2.70 24.36
CA LYS A 88 13.75 -2.59 23.10
C LYS A 88 12.87 -2.08 21.96
N ALA A 89 11.63 -2.55 21.88
CA ALA A 89 10.64 -2.06 20.92
C ALA A 89 10.35 -0.57 21.12
N ILE A 90 10.19 -0.10 22.37
CA ILE A 90 10.03 1.32 22.71
C ILE A 90 11.24 2.14 22.26
N THR A 91 12.45 1.63 22.54
CA THR A 91 13.69 2.31 22.12
C THR A 91 13.77 2.44 20.60
N LYS A 92 13.44 1.37 19.87
CA LYS A 92 13.39 1.35 18.41
C LYS A 92 12.33 2.32 17.88
N TYR A 93 11.15 2.34 18.49
CA TYR A 93 10.05 3.24 18.13
C TYR A 93 10.46 4.69 18.29
N ASN A 94 11.10 5.06 19.39
CA ASN A 94 11.54 6.43 19.62
C ASN A 94 12.63 6.87 18.63
N LYS A 95 13.52 5.95 18.22
CA LYS A 95 14.54 6.21 17.18
C LYS A 95 13.93 6.41 15.78
N ASP A 96 12.85 5.69 15.49
CA ASP A 96 12.23 5.64 14.16
C ASP A 96 10.84 6.31 14.15
N LYS A 97 10.59 7.19 15.13
CA LYS A 97 9.29 7.78 15.43
C LYS A 97 8.69 8.56 14.27
N ASP A 98 9.53 9.28 13.53
CA ASP A 98 9.11 10.07 12.37
C ASP A 98 8.57 9.19 11.24
N VAL A 99 9.04 7.96 11.14
CA VAL A 99 8.55 6.97 10.18
C VAL A 99 7.31 6.28 10.73
N ALA A 100 7.37 5.82 11.99
CA ALA A 100 6.28 5.06 12.63
C ALA A 100 4.96 5.87 12.77
N ARG A 101 5.04 7.21 12.75
CA ARG A 101 3.90 8.12 12.88
C ARG A 101 3.44 8.77 11.57
N LYS A 102 4.13 8.56 10.45
CA LYS A 102 3.83 9.26 9.19
C LYS A 102 2.47 8.89 8.57
N GLY A 103 1.75 7.93 9.13
CA GLY A 103 0.50 7.40 8.59
C GLY A 103 0.77 6.48 7.40
N SER A 104 -0.01 5.40 7.28
CA SER A 104 0.08 4.55 6.10
C SER A 104 -0.61 5.25 4.94
N PRO A 105 -0.05 5.23 3.72
CA PRO A 105 -0.76 5.72 2.56
C PRO A 105 -1.94 4.77 2.24
N ILE A 106 -3.04 5.30 1.69
CA ILE A 106 -4.25 4.53 1.33
C ILE A 106 -3.89 3.39 0.37
N ALA A 107 -3.09 3.71 -0.65
CA ALA A 107 -2.41 2.75 -1.48
C ALA A 107 -0.90 2.96 -1.34
N GLU A 108 -0.08 1.92 -1.47
CA GLU A 108 1.39 2.06 -1.50
C GLU A 108 1.93 2.23 -2.92
N ARG A 109 1.13 1.89 -3.93
CA ARG A 109 1.49 1.95 -5.34
C ARG A 109 0.26 2.25 -6.18
N VAL A 110 0.44 3.08 -7.20
CA VAL A 110 -0.53 3.34 -8.24
C VAL A 110 0.16 3.20 -9.59
N ARG A 111 -0.45 2.45 -10.51
CA ARG A 111 -0.10 2.45 -11.93
C ARG A 111 -1.23 3.06 -12.74
N PHE A 112 -0.91 4.05 -13.54
CA PHE A 112 -1.87 4.73 -14.40
C PHE A 112 -1.29 4.99 -15.80
N GLY A 113 -2.16 5.26 -16.77
CA GLY A 113 -1.79 5.47 -18.17
C GLY A 113 -2.46 4.49 -19.14
N ASP A 114 -2.04 4.49 -20.40
CA ASP A 114 -2.72 3.77 -21.47
C ASP A 114 -1.91 2.59 -22.02
N ARG A 115 -2.59 1.44 -22.15
CA ARG A 115 -2.02 0.22 -22.71
C ARG A 115 -1.82 0.32 -24.22
N GLY A 116 -2.70 1.04 -24.93
CA GLY A 116 -2.61 1.21 -26.38
C GLY A 116 -1.32 1.92 -26.80
N THR A 117 -1.00 2.99 -26.10
CA THR A 117 0.22 3.80 -26.29
C THR A 117 1.45 3.26 -25.56
N LYS A 118 1.31 2.20 -24.75
CA LYS A 118 2.35 1.64 -23.87
C LYS A 118 2.93 2.67 -22.87
N MET A 119 2.19 3.73 -22.57
CA MET A 119 2.60 4.74 -21.60
C MET A 119 2.03 4.40 -20.23
N PHE A 120 2.86 3.81 -19.37
CA PHE A 120 2.49 3.52 -17.98
C PHE A 120 3.42 4.23 -17.01
N TYR A 121 2.82 4.76 -15.95
CA TYR A 121 3.50 5.50 -14.90
C TYR A 121 3.28 4.79 -13.56
N ASP A 122 4.37 4.41 -12.90
CA ASP A 122 4.35 3.70 -11.62
C ASP A 122 4.78 4.64 -10.49
N ILE A 123 3.81 5.08 -9.69
CA ILE A 123 4.03 5.92 -8.53
C ILE A 123 4.04 5.05 -7.28
N ASN A 124 5.07 5.18 -6.44
CA ASN A 124 5.20 4.40 -5.22
C ASN A 124 5.33 5.33 -4.03
N PHE A 125 4.76 4.92 -2.90
CA PHE A 125 5.06 5.52 -1.61
C PHE A 125 5.18 4.44 -0.54
N GLY A 126 6.16 4.59 0.35
CA GLY A 126 6.40 3.66 1.46
C GLY A 126 7.80 3.05 1.44
N LEU A 127 8.04 2.20 2.43
CA LEU A 127 9.36 1.63 2.71
C LEU A 127 9.72 0.47 1.78
N GLN A 128 11.02 0.38 1.46
CA GLN A 128 11.61 -0.71 0.71
C GLN A 128 11.44 -2.03 1.47
N GLY A 129 10.64 -2.93 0.90
CA GLY A 129 10.49 -4.30 1.39
C GLY A 129 11.62 -5.21 0.88
N PRO A 130 11.80 -6.40 1.48
CA PRO A 130 12.85 -7.35 1.08
C PRO A 130 12.84 -7.71 -0.42
N ASN A 131 11.67 -7.68 -1.06
CA ASN A 131 11.47 -8.05 -2.46
C ASN A 131 10.93 -6.87 -3.30
N ASN A 132 11.08 -5.62 -2.85
CA ASN A 132 10.53 -4.47 -3.55
C ASN A 132 11.54 -3.33 -3.66
N HIS A 133 12.39 -3.42 -4.69
CA HIS A 133 13.46 -2.46 -4.92
C HIS A 133 12.99 -1.06 -5.34
N ASN A 134 11.72 -0.91 -5.75
CA ASN A 134 11.18 0.34 -6.31
C ASN A 134 10.62 1.31 -5.25
N ARG A 135 10.98 1.11 -3.98
CA ARG A 135 10.52 1.89 -2.82
C ARG A 135 11.70 2.48 -2.07
N VAL A 136 11.40 3.39 -1.15
CA VAL A 136 12.38 4.23 -0.48
C VAL A 136 12.99 3.50 0.72
N SER A 137 14.31 3.58 0.90
CA SER A 137 14.96 3.02 2.09
C SER A 137 14.48 3.72 3.37
N THR A 138 14.62 3.06 4.53
CA THR A 138 14.24 3.68 5.82
C THR A 138 15.00 4.96 6.13
N GLU A 139 16.24 5.10 5.65
CA GLU A 139 17.06 6.30 5.85
C GLU A 139 16.54 7.47 5.02
N GLU A 140 16.33 7.26 3.72
CA GLU A 140 15.76 8.27 2.83
C GLU A 140 14.34 8.66 3.24
N TYR A 141 13.52 7.69 3.64
CA TYR A 141 12.11 7.92 4.01
C TYR A 141 11.94 8.83 5.24
N ARG A 142 12.94 8.87 6.15
CA ARG A 142 12.96 9.85 7.26
C ARG A 142 13.00 11.27 6.73
N ASN A 143 13.79 11.50 5.70
CA ASN A 143 14.06 12.82 5.13
C ASN A 143 12.98 13.28 4.13
N ILE A 144 12.10 12.38 3.69
CA ILE A 144 11.00 12.73 2.77
C ILE A 144 9.91 13.53 3.52
N ASN A 145 9.85 14.83 3.29
CA ASN A 145 8.74 15.71 3.70
C ASN A 145 7.70 15.84 2.58
N LEU A 146 7.32 14.71 1.97
CA LEU A 146 6.26 14.64 0.97
C LEU A 146 5.06 13.91 1.55
N ILE A 147 3.89 14.51 1.34
CA ILE A 147 2.62 13.93 1.74
C ILE A 147 2.15 13.04 0.59
N PRO A 148 1.79 11.76 0.85
CA PRO A 148 1.43 10.82 -0.20
C PRO A 148 0.31 11.33 -1.08
N TRP A 149 0.39 10.97 -2.36
CA TRP A 149 -0.66 11.20 -3.35
C TRP A 149 -1.04 12.66 -3.59
N THR A 150 -0.30 13.61 -3.01
CA THR A 150 -0.38 15.02 -3.39
C THR A 150 0.25 15.25 -4.77
N ILE A 151 -0.09 16.36 -5.42
CA ILE A 151 0.54 16.80 -6.67
C ILE A 151 2.06 16.84 -6.50
N LYS A 152 2.55 17.38 -5.39
CA LYS A 152 3.99 17.42 -5.06
C LYS A 152 4.63 16.04 -5.10
N HIS A 153 4.02 15.07 -4.42
CA HIS A 153 4.52 13.70 -4.37
C HIS A 153 4.50 13.03 -5.75
N VAL A 154 3.37 13.12 -6.46
CA VAL A 154 3.23 12.48 -7.77
C VAL A 154 4.20 13.10 -8.79
N ASN A 155 4.31 14.42 -8.85
CA ASN A 155 5.29 15.09 -9.70
C ASN A 155 6.73 14.72 -9.35
N HIS A 156 7.07 14.60 -8.06
CA HIS A 156 8.39 14.16 -7.62
C HIS A 156 8.74 12.77 -8.16
N GLU A 157 7.84 11.80 -7.96
CA GLU A 157 8.01 10.43 -8.44
C GLU A 157 8.09 10.34 -9.96
N LEU A 158 7.24 11.08 -10.67
CA LEU A 158 7.27 11.18 -12.13
C LEU A 158 8.57 11.78 -12.64
N LYS A 159 9.08 12.81 -11.96
CA LYS A 159 10.31 13.48 -12.38
C LYS A 159 11.51 12.56 -12.24
N ILE A 160 11.62 11.86 -11.11
CA ILE A 160 12.72 10.94 -10.83
C ILE A 160 12.70 9.74 -11.78
N LYS A 161 11.53 9.12 -12.00
CA LYS A 161 11.44 7.85 -12.73
C LYS A 161 11.27 8.01 -14.24
N HIS A 162 10.63 9.09 -14.67
CA HIS A 162 10.16 9.27 -16.05
C HIS A 162 10.57 10.62 -16.66
N GLY A 163 11.24 11.50 -15.90
CA GLY A 163 11.70 12.81 -16.41
C GLY A 163 10.60 13.84 -16.69
N THR A 164 9.34 13.52 -16.37
CA THR A 164 8.14 14.30 -16.68
C THR A 164 7.41 14.76 -15.41
N ASP A 165 6.31 15.48 -15.57
CA ASP A 165 5.34 15.82 -14.52
C ASP A 165 3.92 15.40 -14.90
N LEU A 166 2.99 15.52 -13.94
CA LEU A 166 1.59 15.12 -14.10
C LEU A 166 0.85 15.95 -15.15
N LYS A 167 1.13 17.26 -15.24
CA LYS A 167 0.51 18.16 -16.23
C LYS A 167 0.85 17.71 -17.64
N THR A 168 2.11 17.39 -17.90
CA THR A 168 2.58 16.89 -19.19
C THR A 168 1.93 15.55 -19.53
N ILE A 169 1.75 14.66 -18.56
CA ILE A 169 1.09 13.36 -18.79
C ILE A 169 -0.38 13.54 -19.17
N LEU A 170 -1.10 14.43 -18.47
CA LEU A 170 -2.52 14.69 -18.75
C LEU A 170 -2.74 15.17 -20.18
N TYR A 171 -1.84 15.99 -20.74
CA TYR A 171 -1.91 16.43 -22.13
C TYR A 171 -1.54 15.38 -23.17
N ASN A 172 -0.73 14.38 -22.80
CA ASN A 172 -0.19 13.40 -23.75
C ASN A 172 -0.95 12.08 -23.78
N LEU A 173 -1.73 11.76 -22.73
CA LEU A 173 -2.54 10.56 -22.71
C LEU A 173 -3.76 10.69 -23.64
N PRO A 174 -4.18 9.61 -24.31
CA PRO A 174 -5.35 9.62 -25.18
C PRO A 174 -6.64 9.60 -24.34
N LEU A 175 -7.02 10.77 -23.81
CA LEU A 175 -8.23 10.94 -23.02
C LEU A 175 -9.46 11.17 -23.92
N ASN A 176 -10.63 10.71 -23.49
CA ASN A 176 -11.90 11.07 -24.12
C ASN A 176 -12.28 12.53 -23.79
N SER A 177 -13.23 13.13 -24.51
CA SER A 177 -13.59 14.55 -24.35
C SER A 177 -14.00 14.91 -22.93
N SER A 178 -14.80 14.07 -22.26
CA SER A 178 -15.24 14.32 -20.88
C SER A 178 -14.08 14.30 -19.88
N LEU A 179 -13.10 13.41 -20.09
CA LEU A 179 -11.89 13.39 -19.30
C LEU A 179 -11.03 14.64 -19.56
N VAL A 180 -10.87 15.06 -20.82
CA VAL A 180 -10.15 16.30 -21.16
C VAL A 180 -10.75 17.48 -20.38
N ASP A 181 -12.07 17.66 -20.43
CA ASP A 181 -12.76 18.75 -19.74
C ASP A 181 -12.52 18.73 -18.22
N ILE A 182 -12.60 17.55 -17.59
CA ILE A 182 -12.31 17.38 -16.15
C ILE A 182 -10.85 17.74 -15.85
N THR A 183 -9.92 17.25 -16.67
CA THR A 183 -8.49 17.46 -16.44
C THR A 183 -8.08 18.92 -16.64
N ASP A 184 -8.63 19.60 -17.65
CA ASP A 184 -8.38 21.02 -17.90
C ASP A 184 -8.95 21.89 -16.77
N HIS A 185 -10.17 21.59 -16.31
CA HIS A 185 -10.73 22.27 -15.15
C HIS A 185 -9.86 22.06 -13.90
N TRP A 186 -9.40 20.83 -13.65
CA TRP A 186 -8.53 20.54 -12.51
C TRP A 186 -7.20 21.28 -12.59
N LEU A 187 -6.57 21.28 -13.78
CA LEU A 187 -5.33 21.99 -14.04
C LEU A 187 -5.46 23.49 -13.80
N GLY A 188 -6.59 24.09 -14.21
CA GLY A 188 -6.83 25.53 -14.05
C GLY A 188 -7.17 25.97 -12.62
N ASN A 189 -7.72 25.09 -11.78
CA ASN A 189 -8.28 25.49 -10.48
C ASN A 189 -7.57 24.89 -9.25
N TYR A 190 -6.89 23.75 -9.40
CA TYR A 190 -6.36 22.99 -8.25
C TYR A 190 -4.87 22.66 -8.35
N TYR A 191 -4.27 22.68 -9.55
CA TYR A 191 -2.92 22.17 -9.77
C TYR A 191 -1.81 23.00 -9.11
N ASP A 192 -2.03 24.32 -9.00
CA ASP A 192 -1.01 25.24 -8.49
C ASP A 192 -0.77 25.10 -6.96
N ASP A 193 -1.75 24.59 -6.20
CA ASP A 193 -1.51 24.19 -4.80
C ASP A 193 -1.00 22.74 -4.76
N GLU A 194 0.32 22.59 -4.67
CA GLU A 194 0.98 21.29 -4.71
C GLU A 194 0.55 20.32 -3.58
N ASN A 195 -0.13 20.81 -2.54
CA ASN A 195 -0.65 19.97 -1.45
C ASN A 195 -2.00 19.32 -1.79
N ASN A 196 -2.66 19.73 -2.87
CA ASN A 196 -3.89 19.08 -3.28
C ASN A 196 -3.64 17.63 -3.73
N PRO A 197 -4.63 16.74 -3.55
CA PRO A 197 -4.61 15.40 -4.11
C PRO A 197 -4.36 15.42 -5.63
N ALA A 198 -3.48 14.54 -6.09
CA ALA A 198 -3.18 14.38 -7.50
C ALA A 198 -4.31 13.63 -8.23
N LEU A 199 -4.66 14.15 -9.41
CA LEU A 199 -5.61 13.52 -10.31
C LEU A 199 -4.88 12.54 -11.24
N MET A 200 -5.09 11.23 -11.06
CA MET A 200 -4.39 10.19 -11.81
C MET A 200 -5.32 9.58 -12.89
N PRO A 201 -5.07 9.84 -14.19
CA PRO A 201 -5.93 9.39 -15.28
C PRO A 201 -5.66 7.94 -15.66
N LEU A 202 -6.68 7.22 -16.14
CA LEU A 202 -6.55 5.87 -16.68
C LEU A 202 -5.89 4.89 -15.69
N LEU A 203 -6.43 4.80 -14.47
CA LEU A 203 -5.94 3.90 -13.43
C LEU A 203 -5.97 2.44 -13.92
N LYS A 204 -4.87 1.70 -13.72
CA LYS A 204 -4.75 0.29 -14.09
C LYS A 204 -4.58 -0.65 -12.92
N THR A 205 -3.77 -0.26 -11.93
CA THR A 205 -3.49 -1.11 -10.78
C THR A 205 -3.20 -0.26 -9.55
N PHE A 206 -3.51 -0.79 -8.37
CA PHE A 206 -2.79 -0.40 -7.16
C PHE A 206 -1.57 -1.31 -6.99
N ARG A 207 -1.55 -2.08 -5.89
CA ARG A 207 -0.60 -3.18 -5.67
C ARG A 207 -0.86 -4.37 -6.60
N SER A 208 -2.14 -4.63 -6.86
CA SER A 208 -2.60 -5.68 -7.76
C SER A 208 -3.49 -5.08 -8.85
N PRO A 209 -3.56 -5.69 -10.05
CA PRO A 209 -4.54 -5.32 -11.06
C PRO A 209 -5.96 -5.64 -10.59
N PHE A 210 -6.94 -4.87 -11.10
CA PHE A 210 -8.35 -5.15 -10.89
C PHE A 210 -8.79 -6.20 -11.90
N TYR A 211 -8.85 -7.45 -11.46
CA TYR A 211 -9.37 -8.53 -12.30
C TYR A 211 -10.82 -8.79 -11.98
N TYR A 212 -11.61 -9.05 -13.02
CA TYR A 212 -12.91 -9.68 -12.89
C TYR A 212 -12.96 -10.90 -13.80
N TYR A 213 -13.86 -11.81 -13.49
CA TYR A 213 -14.03 -13.05 -14.21
C TYR A 213 -15.38 -13.07 -14.91
N VAL A 214 -15.44 -13.73 -16.08
CA VAL A 214 -16.65 -13.94 -16.84
C VAL A 214 -16.82 -15.44 -17.08
N TYR A 215 -18.00 -15.95 -16.74
CA TYR A 215 -18.39 -17.33 -17.03
C TYR A 215 -19.86 -17.35 -17.47
N LYS A 216 -20.12 -17.92 -18.65
CA LYS A 216 -21.47 -18.00 -19.25
C LYS A 216 -22.24 -16.67 -19.23
N GLY A 217 -21.55 -15.58 -19.55
CA GLY A 217 -22.12 -14.22 -19.60
C GLY A 217 -22.37 -13.56 -18.24
N LYS A 218 -21.96 -14.18 -17.13
CA LYS A 218 -22.05 -13.60 -15.78
C LYS A 218 -20.68 -13.12 -15.30
N TYR A 219 -20.68 -12.04 -14.53
CA TYR A 219 -19.47 -11.41 -13.98
C TYR A 219 -19.25 -11.83 -12.53
N TYR A 220 -17.98 -11.98 -12.15
CA TYR A 220 -17.56 -12.40 -10.81
C TYR A 220 -16.33 -11.58 -10.37
N ALA A 221 -16.29 -11.21 -9.09
CA ALA A 221 -15.19 -10.43 -8.52
C ALA A 221 -13.93 -11.26 -8.26
N SER A 222 -14.06 -12.58 -8.10
CA SER A 222 -12.92 -13.43 -7.76
C SER A 222 -13.02 -14.84 -8.35
N ALA A 223 -11.89 -15.54 -8.46
CA ALA A 223 -11.86 -16.93 -8.90
C ALA A 223 -12.50 -17.88 -7.87
N GLU A 224 -12.50 -17.51 -6.58
CA GLU A 224 -13.17 -18.26 -5.52
C GLU A 224 -14.68 -18.20 -5.68
N SER A 225 -15.21 -17.06 -6.14
CA SER A 225 -16.63 -16.87 -6.43
C SER A 225 -17.12 -17.77 -7.58
N LEU A 226 -16.19 -18.30 -8.39
CA LEU A 226 -16.42 -19.25 -9.47
C LEU A 226 -16.29 -20.72 -9.05
N GLY A 227 -15.94 -21.05 -7.80
CA GLY A 227 -15.87 -22.45 -7.35
C GLY A 227 -15.03 -23.36 -8.25
N GLU A 228 -15.62 -24.47 -8.71
CA GLU A 228 -14.99 -25.40 -9.66
C GLU A 228 -15.01 -24.87 -11.10
N GLU A 229 -15.96 -23.99 -11.43
CA GLU A 229 -16.11 -23.45 -12.78
C GLU A 229 -14.92 -22.58 -13.22
N ARG A 230 -14.10 -22.11 -12.28
CA ARG A 230 -12.85 -21.38 -12.59
C ARG A 230 -11.87 -22.17 -13.45
N PHE A 231 -11.96 -23.50 -13.45
CA PHE A 231 -11.13 -24.39 -14.26
C PHE A 231 -11.75 -24.70 -15.64
N SER A 232 -12.94 -24.19 -15.91
CA SER A 232 -13.60 -24.34 -17.21
C SER A 232 -12.88 -23.53 -18.29
N PRO A 233 -12.75 -24.05 -19.52
CA PRO A 233 -12.27 -23.26 -20.67
C PRO A 233 -13.13 -22.03 -20.96
N ASP A 234 -14.41 -22.04 -20.55
CA ASP A 234 -15.34 -20.93 -20.73
C ASP A 234 -15.16 -19.83 -19.66
N SER A 235 -14.33 -20.07 -18.65
CA SER A 235 -13.99 -19.09 -17.62
C SER A 235 -12.86 -18.20 -18.13
N GLN A 236 -13.16 -16.92 -18.28
CA GLN A 236 -12.20 -15.91 -18.73
C GLN A 236 -11.99 -14.87 -17.64
N TYR A 237 -10.80 -14.26 -17.60
CA TYR A 237 -10.51 -13.16 -16.69
C TYR A 237 -10.02 -11.95 -17.48
N TYR A 238 -10.39 -10.77 -17.00
CA TYR A 238 -10.11 -9.51 -17.66
C TYR A 238 -9.59 -8.50 -16.66
N GLN A 239 -8.57 -7.74 -17.07
CA GLN A 239 -8.13 -6.57 -16.31
C GLN A 239 -9.03 -5.39 -16.63
N TYR A 240 -9.65 -4.82 -15.60
CA TYR A 240 -10.36 -3.55 -15.70
C TYR A 240 -9.41 -2.38 -15.40
N GLY A 241 -9.65 -1.26 -16.06
CA GLY A 241 -9.00 0.01 -15.76
C GLY A 241 -10.05 1.11 -15.67
N PHE A 242 -9.88 2.01 -14.71
CA PHE A 242 -10.81 3.10 -14.44
C PHE A 242 -10.34 4.37 -15.14
N ASP A 243 -11.27 5.26 -15.46
CA ASP A 243 -10.96 6.51 -16.18
C ASP A 243 -10.15 7.49 -15.32
N LEU A 244 -10.38 7.49 -14.01
CA LEU A 244 -9.77 8.43 -13.09
C LEU A 244 -9.59 7.85 -11.69
N CYS A 245 -8.56 8.29 -10.98
CA CYS A 245 -8.32 7.98 -9.57
C CYS A 245 -7.82 9.20 -8.81
N VAL A 246 -8.29 9.34 -7.57
CA VAL A 246 -7.83 10.34 -6.61
C VAL A 246 -7.66 9.68 -5.26
N LEU A 247 -6.54 9.94 -4.58
CA LEU A 247 -6.26 9.46 -3.24
C LEU A 247 -5.97 10.66 -2.34
N ASN A 248 -6.83 10.91 -1.35
CA ASN A 248 -6.70 12.01 -0.40
C ASN A 248 -6.09 11.51 0.92
N PHE A 249 -4.79 11.70 1.07
CA PHE A 249 -4.07 11.28 2.27
C PHE A 249 -4.56 11.98 3.55
N TYR A 250 -4.97 13.25 3.48
CA TYR A 250 -5.43 13.97 4.67
C TYR A 250 -6.71 13.40 5.25
N GLN A 251 -7.62 12.98 4.37
CA GLN A 251 -8.90 12.40 4.77
C GLN A 251 -8.87 10.88 4.89
N GLN A 252 -7.75 10.25 4.49
CA GLN A 252 -7.63 8.78 4.40
C GLN A 252 -8.75 8.18 3.54
N GLN A 253 -9.09 8.87 2.44
CA GLN A 253 -10.17 8.52 1.52
C GLN A 253 -9.65 8.47 0.09
N GLY A 254 -10.13 7.53 -0.72
CA GLY A 254 -9.77 7.41 -2.12
C GLY A 254 -10.98 7.07 -2.96
N ALA A 255 -10.97 7.53 -4.20
CA ALA A 255 -12.04 7.30 -5.16
C ALA A 255 -11.48 6.93 -6.53
N VAL A 256 -12.21 6.07 -7.23
CA VAL A 256 -12.04 5.81 -8.66
C VAL A 256 -13.33 6.12 -9.41
N PHE A 257 -13.18 6.60 -10.64
CA PHE A 257 -14.29 7.04 -11.45
C PHE A 257 -14.28 6.35 -12.80
N ASP A 258 -15.46 5.90 -13.23
CA ASP A 258 -15.76 5.54 -14.62
C ASP A 258 -16.67 6.62 -15.20
N ILE A 259 -16.22 7.29 -16.24
CA ILE A 259 -16.94 8.37 -16.91
C ILE A 259 -17.61 7.78 -18.15
N LYS A 260 -18.69 7.04 -17.92
CA LYS A 260 -19.51 6.42 -18.97
C LYS A 260 -20.94 6.12 -18.48
N ASP A 261 -21.84 5.99 -19.44
CA ASP A 261 -23.18 5.45 -19.22
C ASP A 261 -23.14 3.92 -19.31
N PHE A 262 -23.32 3.26 -18.17
CA PHE A 262 -23.46 1.80 -18.13
C PHE A 262 -24.82 1.39 -18.69
N THR A 263 -24.80 0.53 -19.71
CA THR A 263 -26.02 -0.09 -20.25
C THR A 263 -26.66 -1.06 -19.25
N GLU A 264 -27.90 -1.47 -19.50
CA GLU A 264 -28.59 -2.51 -18.71
C GLU A 264 -27.78 -3.80 -18.63
N GLU A 265 -27.13 -4.20 -19.72
CA GLU A 265 -26.31 -5.40 -19.82
C GLU A 265 -25.00 -5.29 -19.00
N GLU A 266 -24.48 -4.08 -18.81
CA GLU A 266 -23.28 -3.83 -18.02
C GLU A 266 -23.57 -3.55 -16.53
N ARG A 267 -24.84 -3.47 -16.10
CA ARG A 267 -25.19 -3.27 -14.67
C ARG A 267 -24.55 -4.31 -13.75
N PRO A 268 -24.51 -5.62 -14.09
CA PRO A 268 -23.83 -6.59 -13.25
C PRO A 268 -22.32 -6.33 -13.14
N LEU A 269 -21.67 -5.89 -14.22
CA LEU A 269 -20.25 -5.51 -14.20
C LEU A 269 -20.03 -4.34 -13.23
N LYS A 270 -20.87 -3.30 -13.27
CA LYS A 270 -20.81 -2.16 -12.34
C LYS A 270 -20.83 -2.60 -10.86
N ILE A 271 -21.64 -3.60 -10.52
CA ILE A 271 -21.71 -4.17 -9.16
C ILE A 271 -20.39 -4.84 -8.79
N ILE A 272 -19.81 -5.63 -9.70
CA ILE A 272 -18.52 -6.28 -9.49
C ILE A 272 -17.40 -5.25 -9.32
N LEU A 273 -17.37 -4.18 -10.11
CA LEU A 273 -16.37 -3.11 -9.99
C LEU A 273 -16.46 -2.39 -8.64
N LYS A 274 -17.68 -2.13 -8.16
CA LYS A 274 -17.91 -1.58 -6.82
C LYS A 274 -17.40 -2.52 -5.71
N GLN A 275 -17.59 -3.84 -5.86
CA GLN A 275 -17.07 -4.80 -4.91
C GLN A 275 -15.53 -4.78 -4.88
N LEU A 276 -14.88 -4.86 -6.04
CA LEU A 276 -13.41 -4.90 -6.17
C LEU A 276 -12.72 -3.68 -5.56
N THR A 277 -13.33 -2.51 -5.72
CA THR A 277 -12.80 -1.23 -5.21
C THR A 277 -13.04 -1.09 -3.71
N ASN A 278 -14.21 -1.48 -3.21
CA ASN A 278 -14.50 -1.52 -1.78
C ASN A 278 -13.54 -2.46 -1.03
N GLU A 279 -13.21 -3.63 -1.59
CA GLU A 279 -12.22 -4.56 -1.02
C GLU A 279 -10.81 -3.94 -0.96
N ALA A 280 -10.50 -2.99 -1.84
CA ALA A 280 -9.28 -2.21 -1.82
C ALA A 280 -9.35 -0.97 -0.89
N GLY A 281 -10.49 -0.74 -0.22
CA GLY A 281 -10.71 0.44 0.62
C GLY A 281 -10.89 1.74 -0.16
N ILE A 282 -11.40 1.65 -1.40
CA ILE A 282 -11.53 2.77 -2.34
C ILE A 282 -12.97 2.87 -2.82
N ASP A 283 -13.53 4.07 -2.82
CA ASP A 283 -14.88 4.32 -3.27
C ASP A 283 -14.98 4.27 -4.80
N TYR A 284 -16.07 3.70 -5.30
CA TYR A 284 -16.35 3.60 -6.73
C TYR A 284 -17.50 4.49 -7.17
N HIS A 285 -17.25 5.28 -8.20
CA HIS A 285 -18.22 6.20 -8.78
C HIS A 285 -18.34 6.00 -10.29
N ALA A 286 -19.51 5.55 -10.74
CA ALA A 286 -19.87 5.63 -12.15
C ALA A 286 -20.56 6.97 -12.41
N VAL A 287 -19.98 7.78 -13.29
CA VAL A 287 -20.39 9.15 -13.58
C VAL A 287 -20.86 9.21 -15.03
N SER A 288 -22.11 9.60 -15.25
CA SER A 288 -22.62 9.79 -16.61
C SER A 288 -21.91 10.99 -17.26
N PRO A 289 -21.42 10.87 -18.50
CA PRO A 289 -20.97 12.03 -19.28
C PRO A 289 -22.06 13.12 -19.40
N ASN A 290 -23.33 12.73 -19.40
CA ASN A 290 -24.44 13.68 -19.44
C ASN A 290 -24.60 14.44 -18.11
N ASP A 291 -24.31 13.80 -16.98
CA ASP A 291 -24.30 14.45 -15.66
C ASP A 291 -23.16 15.47 -15.52
N LEU A 292 -22.08 15.28 -16.29
CA LEU A 292 -20.95 16.20 -16.41
C LEU A 292 -21.24 17.38 -17.36
N GLY A 293 -22.33 17.31 -18.14
CA GLY A 293 -22.68 18.24 -19.21
C GLY A 293 -22.39 19.71 -18.89
N VAL A 294 -21.46 20.30 -19.67
CA VAL A 294 -21.01 21.70 -19.65
C VAL A 294 -20.35 22.17 -18.34
N ASN A 295 -20.28 21.35 -17.28
CA ASN A 295 -19.89 21.85 -15.97
C ASN A 295 -19.05 20.86 -15.17
N ALA A 296 -17.75 20.80 -15.49
CA ALA A 296 -16.74 20.14 -14.66
C ALA A 296 -16.84 20.58 -13.19
N ASP A 297 -17.25 21.81 -12.89
CA ASP A 297 -17.44 22.30 -11.52
C ASP A 297 -18.41 21.43 -10.73
N ARG A 298 -19.41 20.80 -11.35
CA ARG A 298 -20.34 19.89 -10.67
C ARG A 298 -19.63 18.62 -10.21
N PHE A 299 -18.70 18.09 -11.01
CA PHE A 299 -17.85 16.96 -10.61
C PHE A 299 -17.02 17.35 -9.38
N PHE A 300 -16.31 18.47 -9.45
CA PHE A 300 -15.46 18.92 -8.35
C PHE A 300 -16.25 19.32 -7.10
N THR A 301 -17.46 19.86 -7.25
CA THR A 301 -18.36 20.15 -6.12
C THR A 301 -18.86 18.86 -5.46
N THR A 302 -19.26 17.87 -6.27
CA THR A 302 -19.79 16.60 -5.76
C THR A 302 -18.71 15.78 -5.04
N TYR A 303 -17.48 15.82 -5.55
CA TYR A 303 -16.36 15.02 -5.04
C TYR A 303 -15.30 15.86 -4.32
N ALA A 304 -15.70 17.02 -3.79
CA ALA A 304 -14.81 17.97 -3.13
C ALA A 304 -13.98 17.33 -2.00
N ASN A 305 -14.59 16.41 -1.23
CA ASN A 305 -13.90 15.67 -0.17
C ASN A 305 -12.66 14.92 -0.69
N TYR A 306 -12.75 14.31 -1.86
CA TYR A 306 -11.59 13.63 -2.47
C TYR A 306 -10.54 14.58 -3.04
N LEU A 307 -10.98 15.75 -3.50
CA LEU A 307 -10.20 16.62 -4.38
C LEU A 307 -9.57 17.81 -3.68
N ASN A 308 -10.00 18.12 -2.46
CA ASN A 308 -9.49 19.22 -1.67
C ASN A 308 -8.80 18.72 -0.40
N SER A 309 -7.57 19.20 -0.17
CA SER A 309 -6.85 18.98 1.09
C SER A 309 -7.60 19.60 2.29
N LYS A 310 -8.47 20.58 2.03
CA LYS A 310 -9.32 21.29 2.98
C LYS A 310 -10.79 21.03 2.68
N SER A 311 -11.34 19.92 3.15
CA SER A 311 -12.80 19.73 3.19
C SER A 311 -13.24 19.39 4.61
N ILE A 312 -13.79 20.43 5.23
CA ILE A 312 -14.63 20.52 6.43
C ILE A 312 -13.98 20.11 7.77
N SER A 313 -13.92 21.13 8.63
CA SER A 313 -13.61 21.16 10.07
C SER A 313 -14.11 19.99 10.90
#